data_AF-A0A6J4FUB5-F1
#
_entry.id   AF-A0A6J4FUB5-F1
#
_cell.length_a   1.000
_cell.length_b   1.000
_cell.length_c   1.000
_cell.angle_alpha   90.00
_cell.angle_beta   90.00
_cell.angle_gamma   90.00
#
_symmetry.space_group_name_H-M   'P 1'
#
loop_
_entity.id
_entity.type
_entity.pdbx_description
1 polymer ?
#
loop_
_entity_poly.entity_id
_entity_poly.type
_entity_poly.pdbx_seq_one_letter_code
_entity_poly.pdbx_strand_id
1 'polypeptide(L)'
;MAFERSSCDETIEVDQFHSDGRSHAMQSKLGVDMVCGKTYFAYVGLEIMIGGTDHELIFFIQELDHATGTTRDYWCGLDTKRLFPKQTDRAWIVRVACELTCRLLQMTKPVRVYRVTHDDYPPDKALDKHERVTAVFIDCGYTVTRCDSYERKRVWWADKGEDRS
;
A
#
# COMPACT_ATOMS: atom_id res chain seq x y z
N MET A 1 -21.32 -2.93 11.91
CA MET A 1 -20.59 -3.01 10.64
C MET A 1 -20.27 -4.46 10.38
N ALA A 2 -20.70 -5.02 9.25
CA ALA A 2 -20.44 -6.41 8.90
C ALA A 2 -19.58 -6.42 7.63
N PHE A 3 -18.28 -6.16 7.81
CA PHE A 3 -17.30 -6.31 6.74
C PHE A 3 -17.17 -7.79 6.39
N GLU A 4 -17.46 -8.10 5.13
CA GLU A 4 -17.31 -9.42 4.54
C GLU A 4 -16.16 -9.38 3.53
N ARG A 5 -15.14 -10.23 3.74
CA ARG A 5 -13.98 -10.28 2.85
C ARG A 5 -14.38 -10.83 1.49
N SER A 6 -13.79 -10.27 0.43
CA SER A 6 -14.00 -10.68 -0.96
C SER A 6 -13.51 -12.10 -1.26
N SER A 7 -12.49 -12.60 -0.57
CA SER A 7 -12.04 -13.99 -0.67
C SER A 7 -11.43 -14.52 0.64
N CYS A 8 -11.55 -15.83 0.84
CA CYS A 8 -10.81 -16.61 1.84
C CYS A 8 -9.56 -17.29 1.23
N ASP A 9 -9.30 -17.06 -0.05
CA ASP A 9 -8.41 -17.87 -0.86
C ASP A 9 -6.93 -17.51 -0.68
N GLU A 10 -6.07 -18.47 -1.01
CA GLU A 10 -4.62 -18.31 -0.97
C GLU A 10 -4.11 -17.23 -1.94
N THR A 11 -4.92 -16.86 -2.94
CA THR A 11 -4.57 -15.96 -4.04
C THR A 11 -5.22 -14.57 -3.91
N ILE A 12 -4.41 -13.53 -4.10
CA ILE A 12 -4.85 -12.14 -4.16
C ILE A 12 -5.04 -11.75 -5.62
N GLU A 13 -6.28 -11.40 -5.97
CA GLU A 13 -6.66 -10.91 -7.30
C GLU A 13 -6.35 -9.42 -7.44
N VAL A 14 -5.92 -9.00 -8.62
CA VAL A 14 -5.73 -7.59 -8.98
C VAL A 14 -6.92 -7.19 -9.84
N ASP A 15 -7.86 -6.44 -9.25
CA ASP A 15 -9.06 -5.98 -9.94
C ASP A 15 -8.72 -4.95 -11.02
N GLN A 16 -7.73 -4.09 -10.75
CA GLN A 16 -7.32 -3.03 -11.67
C GLN A 16 -5.81 -2.83 -11.64
N PHE A 17 -5.22 -2.68 -12.82
CA PHE A 17 -3.87 -2.17 -13.01
C PHE A 17 -3.93 -0.91 -13.87
N HIS A 18 -3.33 0.16 -13.39
CA HIS A 18 -3.19 1.42 -14.12
C HIS A 18 -1.72 1.73 -14.35
N SER A 19 -1.40 2.21 -15.55
CA SER A 19 -0.05 2.61 -15.92
C SER A 19 -0.10 3.67 -17.01
N ASP A 20 0.49 4.84 -16.75
CA ASP A 20 0.68 5.90 -17.76
C ASP A 20 2.17 6.11 -18.13
N GLY A 21 3.05 5.25 -17.61
CA GLY A 21 4.50 5.33 -17.79
C GLY A 21 5.21 6.23 -16.78
N ARG A 22 4.46 6.98 -15.95
CA ARG A 22 4.99 7.79 -14.83
C ARG A 22 4.40 7.39 -13.48
N SER A 23 3.20 6.84 -13.50
CA SER A 23 2.50 6.26 -12.38
C SER A 23 2.11 4.85 -12.75
N HIS A 24 2.34 3.94 -11.80
CA HIS A 24 1.90 2.55 -11.89
C HIS A 24 1.16 2.19 -10.62
N ALA A 25 -0.07 1.71 -10.74
CA ALA A 25 -0.89 1.38 -9.59
C ALA A 25 -1.64 0.08 -9.77
N MET A 26 -1.88 -0.61 -8.65
CA MET A 26 -2.71 -1.78 -8.56
C MET A 26 -3.78 -1.58 -7.50
N GLN A 27 -4.95 -2.14 -7.76
CA GLN A 27 -6.04 -2.20 -6.80
C GLN A 27 -6.52 -3.63 -6.62
N SER A 28 -6.85 -3.98 -5.38
CA SER A 28 -7.44 -5.28 -5.04
C SER A 28 -8.61 -5.07 -4.08
N LYS A 29 -9.74 -5.71 -4.36
CA LYS A 29 -10.95 -5.67 -3.54
C LYS A 29 -10.65 -6.39 -2.22
N LEU A 30 -10.87 -5.69 -1.11
CA LEU A 30 -10.73 -6.22 0.24
C LEU A 30 -12.02 -6.90 0.71
N GLY A 31 -13.16 -6.33 0.36
CA GLY A 31 -14.46 -6.81 0.81
C GLY A 31 -15.57 -5.78 0.70
N VAL A 32 -16.72 -6.12 1.24
CA VAL A 32 -17.97 -5.34 1.16
C VAL A 32 -18.56 -5.18 2.56
N ASP A 33 -19.11 -4.02 2.87
CA ASP A 33 -20.07 -3.87 3.96
C ASP A 33 -21.48 -3.88 3.37
N MET A 34 -22.15 -5.02 3.50
CA MET A 34 -23.49 -5.25 2.97
C MET A 34 -24.56 -4.40 3.67
N VAL A 35 -24.29 -3.90 4.88
CA VAL A 35 -25.26 -3.10 5.64
C VAL A 35 -25.34 -1.68 5.08
N CYS A 36 -24.19 -1.08 4.74
CA CYS A 36 -24.15 0.28 4.21
C CYS A 36 -23.92 0.35 2.69
N GLY A 37 -23.82 -0.80 2.01
CA GLY A 37 -23.64 -0.83 0.55
C GLY A 37 -22.31 -0.24 0.12
N LYS A 38 -21.22 -0.59 0.83
CA LYS A 38 -19.88 -0.05 0.54
C LYS A 38 -18.90 -1.14 0.16
N THR A 39 -17.98 -0.85 -0.74
CA THR A 39 -16.87 -1.76 -1.10
C THR A 39 -15.54 -1.12 -0.78
N TYR A 40 -14.62 -1.92 -0.25
CA TYR A 40 -13.29 -1.48 0.15
C TYR A 40 -12.24 -2.10 -0.76
N PHE A 41 -11.27 -1.31 -1.18
CA PHE A 41 -10.14 -1.71 -2.02
C PHE A 41 -8.83 -1.32 -1.35
N ALA A 42 -7.80 -2.14 -1.49
CA ALA A 42 -6.42 -1.75 -1.22
C ALA A 42 -5.85 -1.17 -2.51
N TYR A 43 -5.33 0.05 -2.42
CA TYR A 43 -4.60 0.71 -3.50
C TYR A 43 -3.11 0.72 -3.16
N VAL A 44 -2.27 0.27 -4.08
CA VAL A 44 -0.81 0.47 -4.03
C VAL A 44 -0.36 1.12 -5.32
N GLY A 45 0.45 2.18 -5.22
CA GLY A 45 0.98 2.91 -6.37
C GLY A 45 2.48 3.19 -6.25
N LEU A 46 3.13 3.34 -7.39
CA LEU A 46 4.46 3.88 -7.57
C LEU A 46 4.35 5.12 -8.47
N GLU A 47 4.58 6.30 -7.90
CA GLU A 47 4.46 7.57 -8.63
C GLU A 47 5.81 8.26 -8.74
N ILE A 48 6.17 8.78 -9.92
CA ILE A 48 7.39 9.58 -10.07
C ILE A 48 7.31 10.82 -9.18
N MET A 49 8.32 11.01 -8.35
CA MET A 49 8.49 12.18 -7.50
C MET A 49 8.73 13.43 -8.34
N ILE A 50 8.19 14.57 -7.89
CA ILE A 50 8.37 15.86 -8.58
C ILE A 50 9.86 16.19 -8.70
N GLY A 51 10.31 16.46 -9.93
CA GLY A 51 11.68 16.90 -10.20
C GLY A 51 12.72 15.79 -10.31
N GLY A 52 12.32 14.51 -10.37
CA GLY A 52 13.24 13.39 -10.43
C GLY A 52 12.77 12.20 -11.28
N THR A 53 13.51 11.11 -11.17
CA THR A 53 13.16 9.79 -11.73
C THR A 53 12.85 8.75 -10.63
N ASP A 54 13.02 9.16 -9.38
CA ASP A 54 12.70 8.36 -8.19
C ASP A 54 11.18 8.22 -8.06
N HIS A 55 10.73 7.08 -7.55
CA HIS A 55 9.30 6.81 -7.35
C HIS A 55 8.94 6.89 -5.86
N GLU A 56 7.74 7.34 -5.53
CA GLU A 56 7.16 7.21 -4.20
C GLU A 56 6.19 6.02 -4.16
N LEU A 57 6.32 5.17 -3.14
CA LEU A 57 5.34 4.13 -2.85
C LEU A 57 4.17 4.71 -2.06
N ILE A 58 3.00 4.64 -2.66
CA ILE A 58 1.73 5.13 -2.13
C ILE A 58 0.87 3.93 -1.74
N PHE A 59 0.26 3.98 -0.55
CA PHE A 59 -0.72 2.98 -0.11
C PHE A 59 -1.87 3.64 0.66
N PHE A 60 -3.09 3.30 0.29
CA PHE A 60 -4.29 3.67 1.03
C PHE A 60 -5.40 2.62 0.82
N ILE A 61 -6.43 2.69 1.67
CA ILE A 61 -7.66 1.93 1.47
C ILE A 61 -8.68 2.87 0.84
N GLN A 62 -9.29 2.46 -0.26
CA GLN A 62 -10.37 3.21 -0.91
C GLN A 62 -11.72 2.60 -0.54
N GLU A 63 -12.67 3.43 -0.15
CA GLU A 63 -14.09 3.08 0.02
C GLU A 63 -14.87 3.61 -1.18
N LEU A 64 -15.70 2.75 -1.76
CA LEU A 64 -16.70 3.11 -2.77
C LEU A 64 -18.08 2.96 -2.14
N ASP A 65 -18.86 4.04 -2.12
CA ASP A 65 -20.26 4.04 -1.73
C ASP A 65 -21.14 3.78 -2.98
N HIS A 66 -21.86 2.66 -2.99
CA HIS A 66 -22.66 2.26 -4.17
C HIS A 66 -23.92 3.10 -4.35
N ALA A 67 -24.41 3.77 -3.30
CA ALA A 67 -25.62 4.59 -3.40
C ALA A 67 -25.32 5.94 -4.07
N THR A 68 -24.15 6.52 -3.81
CA THR A 68 -23.75 7.84 -4.32
C THR A 68 -22.72 7.78 -5.44
N GLY A 69 -22.01 6.67 -5.59
CA GLY A 69 -20.87 6.52 -6.50
C GLY A 69 -19.61 7.26 -6.03
N THR A 70 -19.60 7.80 -4.81
CA THR A 70 -18.46 8.58 -4.29
C THR A 70 -17.38 7.67 -3.73
N THR A 71 -16.12 8.04 -3.95
CA THR A 71 -14.97 7.38 -3.35
C THR A 71 -14.40 8.18 -2.18
N ARG A 72 -13.80 7.46 -1.22
CA ARG A 72 -13.06 8.05 -0.10
C ARG A 72 -11.79 7.26 0.19
N ASP A 73 -10.67 7.97 0.31
CA ASP A 73 -9.37 7.35 0.57
C ASP A 73 -8.99 7.48 2.04
N TYR A 74 -8.48 6.38 2.60
CA TYR A 74 -8.03 6.25 3.98
C TYR A 74 -6.52 5.97 4.01
N TRP A 75 -5.78 7.00 4.41
CA TRP A 75 -4.32 6.99 4.48
C TRP A 75 -3.79 6.53 5.83
N CYS A 76 -4.58 6.73 6.89
CA CYS A 76 -4.22 6.40 8.26
C CYS A 76 -4.86 5.09 8.73
N GLY A 77 -4.09 4.28 9.45
CA GLY A 77 -4.58 3.06 10.10
C GLY A 77 -5.60 3.33 11.22
N LEU A 78 -5.60 4.53 11.81
CA LEU A 78 -6.56 4.92 12.84
C LEU A 78 -7.96 5.10 12.25
N ASP A 79 -8.06 5.69 11.06
CA ASP A 79 -9.33 5.92 10.38
C ASP A 79 -10.01 4.59 9.98
N THR A 80 -9.19 3.59 9.69
CA THR A 80 -9.65 2.27 9.21
C THR A 80 -9.86 1.26 10.34
N LYS A 81 -9.40 1.55 11.57
CA LYS A 81 -9.50 0.63 12.73
C LYS A 81 -10.95 0.26 13.06
N ARG A 82 -11.88 1.20 12.90
CA ARG A 82 -13.32 0.96 13.12
C ARG A 82 -13.98 0.22 11.95
N LEU A 83 -13.44 0.38 10.75
CA LEU A 83 -13.91 -0.30 9.53
C LEU A 83 -13.52 -1.78 9.56
N PHE A 84 -12.30 -2.07 10.03
CA PHE A 84 -11.74 -3.43 10.11
C PHE A 84 -11.40 -3.79 11.57
N PRO A 85 -12.42 -4.11 12.39
CA PRO A 85 -12.22 -4.33 13.82
C PRO A 85 -11.43 -5.61 14.10
N LYS A 86 -11.58 -6.67 13.28
CA LYS A 86 -10.92 -7.96 13.51
C LYS A 86 -9.45 -7.86 13.14
N GLN A 87 -8.58 -8.38 14.01
CA GLN A 87 -7.14 -8.40 13.75
C GLN A 87 -6.79 -9.20 12.49
N THR A 88 -7.55 -10.25 12.19
CA THR A 88 -7.37 -11.06 10.99
C THR A 88 -7.69 -10.27 9.71
N ASP A 89 -8.64 -9.32 9.74
CA ASP A 89 -8.95 -8.46 8.57
C ASP A 89 -7.78 -7.52 8.30
N ARG A 90 -7.25 -6.90 9.37
CA ARG A 90 -6.09 -6.01 9.27
C ARG A 90 -4.83 -6.73 8.78
N ALA A 91 -4.60 -7.95 9.27
CA ALA A 91 -3.49 -8.77 8.80
C ALA A 91 -3.63 -9.15 7.31
N TRP A 92 -4.85 -9.45 6.87
CA TRP A 92 -5.16 -9.69 5.46
C TRP A 92 -4.88 -8.46 4.59
N ILE A 93 -5.33 -7.28 5.00
CA ILE A 93 -5.08 -6.02 4.28
C ILE A 93 -3.57 -5.77 4.10
N VAL A 94 -2.78 -5.97 5.16
CA VAL A 94 -1.32 -5.81 5.07
C VAL A 94 -0.71 -6.84 4.12
N ARG A 95 -1.20 -8.09 4.11
CA ARG A 95 -0.78 -9.12 3.15
C ARG A 95 -1.09 -8.70 1.71
N VAL A 96 -2.30 -8.18 1.45
CA VAL A 96 -2.70 -7.63 0.14
C VAL A 96 -1.76 -6.51 -0.28
N ALA A 97 -1.50 -5.53 0.59
CA ALA A 97 -0.58 -4.44 0.29
C ALA A 97 0.84 -4.92 -0.05
N CYS A 98 1.35 -5.92 0.68
CA CYS A 98 2.67 -6.53 0.41
C CYS A 98 2.70 -7.23 -0.95
N GLU A 99 1.67 -8.01 -1.28
CA GLU A 99 1.57 -8.70 -2.56
C GLU A 99 1.48 -7.73 -3.74
N LEU A 100 0.62 -6.72 -3.65
CA LEU A 100 0.51 -5.68 -4.68
C LEU A 100 1.83 -4.92 -4.87
N THR A 101 2.51 -4.61 -3.76
CA THR A 101 3.84 -3.99 -3.80
C THR A 101 4.84 -4.88 -4.53
N CYS A 102 4.90 -6.17 -4.19
CA CYS A 102 5.79 -7.14 -4.82
C CYS A 102 5.58 -7.18 -6.34
N ARG A 103 4.32 -7.33 -6.77
CA ARG A 103 3.96 -7.37 -8.19
C ARG A 103 4.34 -6.08 -8.91
N LEU A 104 4.05 -4.92 -8.31
CA LEU A 104 4.47 -3.63 -8.88
C LEU A 104 5.98 -3.55 -9.05
N LEU A 105 6.78 -3.86 -8.01
CA LEU A 105 8.24 -3.82 -8.09
C LEU A 105 8.81 -4.77 -9.15
N GLN A 106 8.23 -5.97 -9.29
CA GLN A 106 8.66 -6.94 -10.30
C GLN A 106 8.33 -6.49 -11.72
N MET A 107 7.18 -5.83 -11.92
CA MET A 107 6.73 -5.35 -13.23
C MET A 107 7.46 -4.08 -13.66
N THR A 108 7.54 -3.08 -12.79
CA THR A 108 8.02 -1.73 -13.15
C THR A 108 9.52 -1.57 -12.89
N LYS A 109 10.07 -2.37 -11.97
CA LYS A 109 11.51 -2.39 -11.63
C LYS A 109 12.12 -0.99 -11.44
N PRO A 110 11.51 -0.10 -10.64
CA PRO A 110 12.04 1.24 -10.44
C PRO A 110 13.46 1.16 -9.87
N VAL A 111 14.34 2.05 -10.32
CA VAL A 111 15.72 2.10 -9.83
C VAL A 111 15.74 2.42 -8.33
N ARG A 112 14.87 3.35 -7.93
CA ARG A 112 14.83 3.88 -6.58
C ARG A 112 13.42 4.23 -6.16
N VAL A 113 13.08 3.84 -4.92
CA VAL A 113 11.75 4.06 -4.35
C VAL A 113 11.85 4.70 -2.97
N TYR A 114 11.14 5.80 -2.80
CA TYR A 114 10.90 6.49 -1.55
C TYR A 114 9.62 5.98 -0.89
N ARG A 115 9.60 5.92 0.43
CA ARG A 115 8.39 5.68 1.21
C ARG A 115 8.44 6.42 2.53
N VAL A 116 7.31 6.96 2.95
CA VAL A 116 7.18 7.70 4.21
C VAL A 116 5.93 7.28 4.98
N THR A 117 5.96 7.40 6.31
CA THR A 117 4.73 7.29 7.11
C THR A 117 3.83 8.50 6.88
N HIS A 118 2.53 8.27 6.75
CA HIS A 118 1.57 9.36 6.69
C HIS A 118 1.48 10.11 8.03
N ASP A 119 1.45 9.36 9.14
CA ASP A 119 1.32 9.89 10.50
C ASP A 119 2.64 10.42 11.06
N ASP A 120 2.54 11.47 11.88
CA ASP A 120 3.63 11.99 12.71
C ASP A 120 3.81 11.12 13.96
N TYR A 121 5.05 10.84 14.35
CA TYR A 121 5.41 10.01 15.50
C TYR A 121 4.62 8.68 15.58
N PRO A 122 4.63 7.87 14.51
CA PRO A 122 3.89 6.61 14.53
C PRO A 122 4.43 5.72 15.66
N PRO A 123 3.55 5.13 16.48
CA PRO A 123 3.98 4.18 17.51
C PRO A 123 4.61 2.96 16.85
N ASP A 124 5.49 2.24 17.55
CA ASP A 124 6.24 1.10 16.97
C ASP A 124 5.32 0.06 16.32
N LYS A 125 4.16 -0.21 16.92
CA LYS A 125 3.17 -1.13 16.34
C LYS A 125 2.62 -0.69 14.97
N ALA A 126 2.60 0.62 14.69
CA ALA A 126 2.23 1.13 13.37
C ALA A 126 3.36 0.93 12.34
N LEU A 127 4.60 0.70 12.79
CA LEU A 127 5.74 0.39 11.93
C LEU A 127 5.77 -1.07 11.46
N ASP A 128 5.05 -1.99 12.12
CA ASP A 128 5.00 -3.41 11.71
C ASP A 128 4.62 -3.60 10.22
N LYS A 129 3.70 -2.78 9.69
CA LYS A 129 3.34 -2.82 8.26
C LYS A 129 4.49 -2.35 7.38
N HIS A 130 5.24 -1.35 7.84
CA HIS A 130 6.37 -0.80 7.11
C HIS A 130 7.52 -1.81 7.06
N GLU A 131 7.80 -2.50 8.17
CA GLU A 131 8.81 -3.56 8.21
C GLU A 131 8.43 -4.74 7.29
N ARG A 132 7.15 -5.13 7.24
CA ARG A 132 6.68 -6.17 6.29
C ARG A 132 6.87 -5.75 4.84
N VAL A 133 6.53 -4.51 4.50
CA VAL A 133 6.75 -4.01 3.14
C VAL A 133 8.26 -3.82 2.87
N THR A 134 9.09 -3.48 3.87
CA THR A 134 10.56 -3.47 3.74
C THR A 134 11.08 -4.86 3.34
N ALA A 135 10.56 -5.92 3.97
CA ALA A 135 10.92 -7.30 3.60
C ALA A 135 10.58 -7.60 2.12
N VAL A 136 9.43 -7.14 1.63
CA VAL A 136 9.06 -7.27 0.20
C VAL A 136 10.07 -6.61 -0.73
N PHE A 137 10.56 -5.40 -0.39
CA PHE A 137 11.61 -4.75 -1.18
C PHE A 137 12.89 -5.59 -1.21
N ILE A 138 13.32 -6.09 -0.06
CA ILE A 138 14.52 -6.95 0.06
C ILE A 138 14.35 -8.23 -0.76
N ASP A 139 13.19 -8.89 -0.67
CA ASP A 139 12.86 -10.09 -1.46
C ASP A 139 12.82 -9.79 -2.97
N CYS A 140 12.51 -8.56 -3.36
CA CYS A 140 12.58 -8.08 -4.74
C CYS A 140 13.98 -7.61 -5.18
N GLY A 141 15.01 -7.80 -4.33
CA GLY A 141 16.40 -7.47 -4.62
C GLY A 141 16.81 -6.02 -4.35
N TYR A 142 16.02 -5.25 -3.60
CA TYR A 142 16.36 -3.89 -3.23
C TYR A 142 17.16 -3.85 -1.92
N THR A 143 18.09 -2.91 -1.84
CA THR A 143 18.72 -2.50 -0.58
C THR A 143 17.87 -1.40 0.04
N VAL A 144 17.39 -1.61 1.28
CA VAL A 144 16.54 -0.63 1.97
C VAL A 144 17.34 0.08 3.06
N THR A 145 17.36 1.41 3.01
CA THR A 145 17.94 2.27 4.04
C THR A 145 16.82 3.04 4.75
N ARG A 146 16.79 2.95 6.08
CA ARG A 146 15.95 3.81 6.91
C ARG A 146 16.68 5.11 7.16
N CYS A 147 16.07 6.23 6.79
CA CYS A 147 16.65 7.55 7.02
C CYS A 147 16.21 8.13 8.36
N ASP A 148 16.95 9.13 8.82
CA ASP A 148 16.56 9.95 9.95
C ASP A 148 15.15 10.52 9.72
N SER A 149 14.39 10.64 10.81
CA SER A 149 13.04 11.18 10.72
C SER A 149 13.05 12.62 10.25
N TYR A 150 12.50 12.86 9.07
CA TYR A 150 12.15 14.19 8.59
C TYR A 150 10.74 14.54 9.09
N GLU A 151 10.56 15.72 9.67
CA GLU A 151 9.26 16.20 10.18
C GLU A 151 8.51 15.15 11.03
N ARG A 152 9.22 14.41 11.88
CA ARG A 152 8.64 13.42 12.82
C ARG A 152 8.03 12.18 12.14
N LYS A 153 8.17 12.06 10.82
CA LYS A 153 7.81 10.89 10.03
C LYS A 153 8.97 9.90 9.96
N ARG A 154 8.67 8.65 9.61
CA ARG A 154 9.69 7.65 9.31
C ARG A 154 9.81 7.52 7.79
N VAL A 155 11.05 7.48 7.31
CA VAL A 155 11.38 7.49 5.89
C VAL A 155 12.25 6.28 5.56
N TRP A 156 11.98 5.69 4.40
CA TRP A 156 12.79 4.63 3.82
C TRP A 156 13.09 4.96 2.36
N TRP A 157 14.30 4.64 1.95
CA TRP A 157 14.72 4.56 0.56
C TRP A 157 15.03 3.11 0.23
N ALA A 158 14.57 2.65 -0.92
CA ALA A 158 14.89 1.35 -1.48
C ALA A 158 15.58 1.54 -2.82
N ASP A 159 16.82 1.06 -2.92
CA ASP A 159 17.66 1.19 -4.10
C ASP A 159 17.89 -0.20 -4.70
N LYS A 160 17.64 -0.36 -6.00
CA LYS A 160 17.87 -1.65 -6.68
C LYS A 160 19.37 -1.93 -6.92
N GLY A 161 20.21 -0.92 -6.70
CA GLY A 161 21.56 -0.86 -7.26
C GLY A 161 21.48 -0.57 -8.76
N GLU A 162 22.50 0.09 -9.30
CA GLU A 162 22.58 0.23 -10.74
C GLU A 162 23.00 -1.12 -11.34
N ASP A 163 22.20 -1.65 -12.26
CA ASP A 163 22.78 -2.34 -13.42
C ASP A 163 23.51 -1.26 -14.24
N ARG A 164 24.69 -0.83 -13.76
CA ARG A 164 25.66 -0.08 -14.56
C ARG A 164 26.34 -1.07 -15.51
N SER A 165 25.57 -1.61 -16.46
CA SER A 165 26.09 -2.33 -17.62
C SER A 165 26.24 -1.38 -18.79
#